data_AF-A0A4Q3C265-F1
#
_entry.id   AF-A0A4Q3C265-F1
#
_cell.length_a   1.000
_cell.length_b   1.000
_cell.length_c   1.000
_cell.angle_alpha   90.00
_cell.angle_beta   90.00
_cell.angle_gamma   90.00
#
_symmetry.space_group_name_H-M   'P 1'
#
loop_
_entity.id
_entity.type
_entity.pdbx_description
1 polymer ?
#
loop_
_entity_poly.entity_id
_entity_poly.type
_entity_poly.pdbx_seq_one_letter_code
_entity_poly.pdbx_strand_id
1 'polypeptide(L)'
;MKNITLLAALLGLAVTAKAQTDMPSTGGKVEKSLFNVQTGFAGLWVSSEVALSNSIALRSELGMEVWYYDSFWTDEKGAVLAPSLSVEPRWYYNIAKRDGKGKYTANNSANFLTLAVEFYPDLFLVGSAPSYVHIPNQISFIPKWGMRRSIAHSNFNYELGIGLGYLLILDD
;
A
#
# COMPACT_ATOMS: atom_id res chain seq x y z
N MET A 1 -16.58 17.11 21.39
CA MET A 1 -17.18 15.81 21.00
C MET A 1 -17.76 15.98 19.60
N LYS A 2 -16.99 15.58 18.59
CA LYS A 2 -17.41 15.60 17.18
C LYS A 2 -17.36 14.15 16.68
N ASN A 3 -18.45 13.76 16.05
CA ASN A 3 -18.85 12.42 15.66
C ASN A 3 -17.77 11.67 14.86
N ILE A 4 -17.17 10.64 15.48
CA ILE A 4 -16.32 9.63 14.80
C ILE A 4 -17.15 8.36 14.60
N THR A 5 -18.30 8.50 13.95
CA THR A 5 -19.21 7.39 13.68
C THR A 5 -19.63 7.42 12.22
N LEU A 6 -18.67 7.28 11.30
CA LEU A 6 -18.91 6.72 9.97
C LEU A 6 -17.60 6.39 9.20
N LEU A 7 -16.73 5.56 9.76
CA LEU A 7 -15.61 4.96 8.99
C LEU A 7 -15.43 3.46 9.28
N ALA A 8 -16.51 2.78 9.62
CA ALA A 8 -16.49 1.36 10.01
C ALA A 8 -17.16 0.41 8.97
N ALA A 9 -17.46 0.88 7.75
CA ALA A 9 -18.27 0.11 6.80
C ALA A 9 -17.50 -0.55 5.63
N LEU A 10 -16.17 -0.54 5.61
CA LEU A 10 -15.40 -1.14 4.50
C LEU A 10 -14.21 -2.04 4.91
N LEU A 11 -14.11 -2.41 6.18
CA LEU A 11 -13.09 -3.36 6.67
C LEU A 11 -13.71 -4.74 6.94
N GLY A 12 -14.24 -5.37 5.90
CA GLY A 12 -14.51 -6.81 5.89
C GLY A 12 -13.21 -7.60 5.71
N LEU A 13 -12.30 -7.55 6.68
CA LEU A 13 -11.04 -8.30 6.67
C LEU A 13 -11.28 -9.75 7.09
N ALA A 14 -11.63 -10.61 6.14
CA ALA A 14 -11.47 -12.05 6.33
C ALA A 14 -9.99 -12.40 6.12
N VAL A 15 -9.20 -12.41 7.20
CA VAL A 15 -7.78 -12.80 7.17
C VAL A 15 -7.69 -14.33 7.09
N THR A 16 -7.42 -14.85 5.90
CA THR A 16 -7.00 -16.25 5.74
C THR A 16 -5.50 -16.30 5.49
N ALA A 17 -4.72 -16.56 6.55
CA ALA A 17 -3.29 -16.84 6.40
C ALA A 17 -3.12 -18.28 5.88
N LYS A 18 -2.73 -18.44 4.60
CA LYS A 18 -2.31 -19.73 4.06
C LYS A 18 -0.80 -19.71 3.86
N ALA A 19 -0.08 -20.43 4.72
CA ALA A 19 1.37 -20.43 4.72
C ALA A 19 2.00 -21.38 3.68
N GLN A 20 1.28 -22.41 3.20
CA GLN A 20 1.83 -23.38 2.25
C GLN A 20 0.71 -24.11 1.49
N THR A 21 0.66 -23.89 0.19
CA THR A 21 0.08 -24.80 -0.82
C THR A 21 0.79 -24.50 -2.12
N ASP A 22 1.13 -25.51 -2.92
CA ASP A 22 1.52 -25.31 -4.32
C ASP A 22 0.48 -24.41 -4.98
N MET A 23 0.84 -23.16 -5.23
CA MET A 23 -0.12 -22.19 -5.73
C MET A 23 -0.38 -22.48 -7.20
N PRO A 24 -1.62 -22.89 -7.56
CA PRO A 24 -1.95 -23.08 -8.96
C PRO A 24 -1.77 -21.75 -9.70
N SER A 25 -1.33 -21.82 -10.96
CA SER A 25 -1.37 -20.65 -11.84
C SER A 25 -2.78 -20.05 -11.80
N THR A 26 -2.87 -18.73 -11.72
CA THR A 26 -4.16 -18.02 -11.70
C THR A 26 -4.88 -18.04 -13.06
N GLY A 27 -4.38 -18.82 -14.03
CA GLY A 27 -4.86 -18.84 -15.41
C GLY A 27 -4.74 -17.47 -16.07
N GLY A 28 -3.68 -16.72 -15.73
CA GLY A 28 -3.42 -15.40 -16.29
C GLY A 28 -4.38 -14.32 -15.80
N LYS A 29 -4.96 -14.50 -14.61
CA LYS A 29 -5.86 -13.54 -13.98
C LYS A 29 -5.29 -13.05 -12.65
N VAL A 30 -5.76 -11.90 -12.18
CA VAL A 30 -5.47 -11.47 -10.80
C VAL A 30 -6.19 -12.36 -9.80
N GLU A 31 -5.56 -12.55 -8.65
CA GLU A 31 -6.08 -13.27 -7.50
C GLU A 31 -7.36 -12.61 -6.99
N LYS A 32 -8.37 -13.42 -6.65
CA LYS A 32 -9.68 -12.91 -6.22
C LYS A 32 -9.57 -12.00 -4.99
N SER A 33 -8.72 -12.39 -4.04
CA SER A 33 -8.45 -11.64 -2.82
C SER A 33 -7.07 -12.00 -2.30
N LEU A 34 -6.29 -11.00 -1.91
CA LEU A 34 -4.98 -11.15 -1.26
C LEU A 34 -4.95 -10.29 0.00
N PHE A 35 -4.31 -10.82 1.04
CA PHE A 35 -3.96 -10.07 2.23
C PHE A 35 -2.46 -10.08 2.38
N ASN A 36 -1.85 -8.92 2.62
CA ASN A 36 -0.41 -8.78 2.75
C ASN A 36 -0.06 -8.00 4.01
N VAL A 37 0.98 -8.47 4.70
CA VAL A 37 1.74 -7.68 5.66
C VAL A 37 3.08 -7.40 5.00
N GLN A 38 3.50 -6.13 4.98
CA GLN A 38 4.69 -5.72 4.25
C GLN A 38 5.51 -4.70 5.05
N THR A 39 6.79 -4.66 4.74
CA THR A 39 7.73 -3.64 5.18
C THR A 39 8.59 -3.25 3.98
N GLY A 40 9.32 -2.14 4.10
CA GLY A 40 10.05 -1.55 3.01
C GLY A 40 10.94 -0.42 3.48
N PHE A 41 11.29 0.49 2.56
CA PHE A 41 12.28 1.54 2.81
C PHE A 41 11.99 2.40 4.04
N ALA A 42 10.72 2.70 4.32
CA ALA A 42 10.35 3.67 5.36
C ALA A 42 9.01 3.34 6.03
N GLY A 43 8.72 2.08 6.36
CA GLY A 43 7.48 1.78 7.09
C GLY A 43 7.09 0.32 7.21
N LEU A 44 5.90 0.15 7.78
CA LEU A 44 5.18 -1.11 7.96
C LEU A 44 3.74 -0.91 7.48
N TRP A 45 3.23 -1.86 6.70
CA TRP A 45 1.88 -1.76 6.17
C TRP A 45 1.15 -3.09 6.19
N VAL A 46 -0.17 -3.01 6.31
CA VAL A 46 -1.10 -4.11 6.09
C VAL A 46 -2.03 -3.73 4.94
N SER A 47 -2.28 -4.65 4.03
CA SER A 47 -3.11 -4.37 2.86
C SER A 47 -4.02 -5.52 2.49
N SER A 48 -5.15 -5.17 1.88
CA SER A 48 -6.05 -6.09 1.21
C SER A 48 -6.16 -5.70 -0.25
N GLU A 49 -6.14 -6.67 -1.15
CA GLU A 49 -6.23 -6.47 -2.58
C GLU A 49 -7.30 -7.40 -3.16
N VAL A 50 -8.33 -6.84 -3.79
CA VAL A 50 -9.50 -7.58 -4.28
C VAL A 50 -9.60 -7.43 -5.80
N ALA A 51 -9.81 -8.53 -6.51
CA ALA A 51 -10.01 -8.49 -7.96
C ALA A 51 -11.32 -7.77 -8.33
N LEU A 52 -11.23 -6.80 -9.23
CA LEU A 52 -12.38 -6.17 -9.89
C LEU A 52 -12.65 -6.81 -11.27
N SER A 53 -11.61 -7.35 -11.92
CA SER A 53 -11.69 -8.04 -13.21
C SER A 53 -10.58 -9.08 -13.35
N ASN A 54 -10.38 -9.65 -14.54
CA ASN A 54 -9.27 -10.56 -14.80
C ASN A 54 -7.88 -9.90 -14.67
N SER A 55 -7.76 -8.58 -14.84
CA SER A 55 -6.47 -7.88 -14.83
C SER A 55 -6.44 -6.64 -13.95
N ILE A 56 -7.57 -6.29 -13.31
CA ILE A 56 -7.67 -5.12 -12.44
C ILE A 56 -8.00 -5.60 -11.03
N ALA A 57 -7.24 -5.11 -10.06
CA ALA A 57 -7.50 -5.30 -8.64
C ALA A 57 -7.53 -3.95 -7.92
N LEU A 58 -8.28 -3.85 -6.84
CA LEU A 58 -8.29 -2.70 -5.95
C LEU A 58 -7.55 -3.05 -4.68
N ARG A 59 -6.48 -2.32 -4.38
CA ARG A 59 -5.72 -2.47 -3.16
C ARG A 59 -6.08 -1.36 -2.19
N SER A 60 -6.33 -1.72 -0.94
CA SER A 60 -6.49 -0.82 0.19
C SER A 60 -5.43 -1.14 1.22
N GLU A 61 -4.82 -0.13 1.82
CA GLU A 61 -3.69 -0.28 2.73
C GLU A 61 -3.77 0.69 3.90
N LEU A 62 -3.30 0.20 5.04
CA LEU A 62 -3.04 0.98 6.25
C LEU A 62 -1.55 0.83 6.60
N GLY A 63 -0.89 1.95 6.86
CA GLY A 63 0.55 2.02 7.08
C GLY A 63 0.94 2.79 8.34
N MET A 64 2.16 2.53 8.78
CA MET A 64 2.94 3.39 9.64
C MET A 64 4.22 3.73 8.89
N GLU A 65 4.41 5.00 8.57
CA GLU A 65 5.49 5.48 7.71
C GLU A 65 6.43 6.40 8.49
N VAL A 66 7.72 6.35 8.16
CA VAL A 66 8.75 7.21 8.76
C VAL A 66 8.66 8.60 8.13
N TRP A 67 8.46 9.60 8.99
CA TRP A 67 8.44 11.01 8.66
C TRP A 67 9.63 11.72 9.29
N TYR A 68 10.38 12.44 8.49
CA TYR A 68 11.52 13.25 8.94
C TYR A 68 11.08 14.70 9.14
N TYR A 69 11.55 15.32 10.21
CA TYR A 69 11.34 16.74 10.47
C TYR A 69 12.68 17.42 10.75
N ASP A 70 12.75 18.70 10.36
CA ASP A 70 13.90 19.59 10.59
C ASP A 70 13.36 20.99 10.92
N SER A 71 13.77 21.53 12.05
CA SER A 71 13.29 22.82 12.57
C SER A 71 14.42 23.85 12.58
N PHE A 72 14.29 24.85 11.72
CA PHE A 72 15.25 25.97 11.64
C PHE A 72 15.36 26.80 12.93
N TRP A 73 14.30 26.88 13.73
CA TRP A 73 14.25 27.74 14.92
C TRP A 73 14.89 27.10 16.15
N THR A 74 14.84 25.77 16.24
CA THR A 74 15.31 25.01 17.40
C THR A 74 16.56 24.17 17.10
N ASP A 75 17.00 24.08 15.83
CA ASP A 75 18.05 23.17 15.35
C ASP A 75 17.77 21.69 15.70
N GLU A 76 16.48 21.36 15.89
CA GLU A 76 16.01 20.03 16.21
C GLU A 76 15.64 19.27 14.93
N LYS A 77 16.18 18.06 14.81
CA LYS A 77 15.87 17.13 13.74
C LYS A 77 15.57 15.76 14.30
N GLY A 78 14.68 15.03 13.62
CA GLY A 78 14.31 13.70 14.07
C GLY A 78 13.43 12.97 13.07
N ALA A 79 12.95 11.82 13.52
CA ALA A 79 12.02 11.01 12.76
C ALA A 79 10.90 10.51 13.68
N VAL A 80 9.69 10.48 13.15
CA VAL A 80 8.50 9.93 13.79
C VAL A 80 7.85 8.92 12.87
N LEU A 81 7.03 8.03 13.43
CA LEU A 81 6.11 7.22 12.65
C LEU A 81 4.75 7.87 12.63
N ALA A 82 4.16 7.96 11.44
CA ALA A 82 2.83 8.50 11.24
C ALA A 82 1.93 7.50 10.53
N PRO A 83 0.62 7.49 10.84
CA PRO A 83 -0.32 6.65 10.13
C PRO A 83 -0.46 7.10 8.68
N SER A 84 -0.66 6.14 7.78
CA SER A 84 -1.01 6.38 6.39
C SER A 84 -2.14 5.46 5.96
N LEU A 85 -2.94 5.92 5.01
CA LEU A 85 -3.99 5.16 4.36
C LEU A 85 -3.81 5.29 2.86
N SER A 86 -3.97 4.21 2.10
CA SER A 86 -3.93 4.30 0.65
C SER A 86 -4.94 3.41 -0.04
N VAL A 87 -5.38 3.88 -1.21
CA VAL A 87 -6.20 3.11 -2.14
C VAL A 87 -5.56 3.18 -3.53
N GLU A 88 -5.44 2.02 -4.15
CA GLU A 88 -4.74 1.84 -5.42
C GLU A 88 -5.50 0.91 -6.36
N PRO A 89 -6.19 1.41 -7.39
CA PRO A 89 -6.62 0.60 -8.52
C PRO A 89 -5.40 0.15 -9.34
N ARG A 90 -5.06 -1.14 -9.26
CA ARG A 90 -3.91 -1.74 -9.93
C ARG A 90 -4.34 -2.48 -11.20
N TRP A 91 -3.83 -2.05 -12.35
CA TRP A 91 -3.99 -2.76 -13.61
C TRP A 91 -2.75 -3.60 -13.92
N TYR A 92 -2.87 -4.92 -13.73
CA TYR A 92 -1.86 -5.93 -14.03
C TYR A 92 -1.80 -6.24 -15.52
N TYR A 93 -1.32 -5.28 -16.31
CA TYR A 93 -1.37 -5.30 -17.78
C TYR A 93 -0.65 -6.50 -18.44
N ASN A 94 0.26 -7.19 -17.74
CA ASN A 94 1.02 -8.31 -18.32
C ASN A 94 0.75 -9.68 -17.67
N ILE A 95 -0.22 -9.82 -16.76
CA ILE A 95 -0.45 -11.08 -16.03
C ILE A 95 -0.83 -12.25 -16.95
N ALA A 96 -1.75 -12.03 -17.90
CA ALA A 96 -2.11 -13.04 -18.91
C ALA A 96 -0.95 -13.41 -19.83
N LYS A 97 -0.16 -12.42 -20.26
CA LYS A 97 1.04 -12.64 -21.09
C LYS A 97 2.11 -13.46 -20.37
N ARG A 98 2.22 -13.31 -19.05
CA ARG A 98 3.16 -14.09 -18.22
C ARG A 98 2.69 -15.53 -18.08
N ASP A 99 1.41 -15.72 -17.81
CA ASP A 99 0.80 -17.04 -17.70
C ASP A 99 0.93 -17.85 -18.99
N GLY A 100 0.62 -17.24 -20.14
CA GLY A 100 0.81 -17.88 -21.46
C GLY A 100 2.26 -18.24 -21.80
N LYS A 101 3.24 -17.76 -21.02
CA LYS A 101 4.66 -18.13 -21.12
C LYS A 101 5.09 -19.12 -20.02
N GLY A 102 4.14 -19.70 -19.29
CA GLY A 102 4.40 -20.60 -18.16
C GLY A 102 5.15 -19.92 -17.00
N LYS A 103 5.06 -18.59 -16.88
CA LYS A 103 5.69 -17.86 -15.77
C LYS A 103 4.78 -17.87 -14.54
N TYR A 104 5.39 -17.87 -13.36
CA TYR A 104 4.67 -17.82 -12.10
C TYR A 104 3.87 -16.51 -11.95
N THR A 105 2.55 -16.64 -11.78
CA THR A 105 1.57 -15.52 -11.73
C THR A 105 0.79 -15.44 -10.43
N ALA A 106 0.87 -16.46 -9.57
CA ALA A 106 0.22 -16.43 -8.26
C ALA A 106 0.71 -15.25 -7.40
N ASN A 107 -0.12 -14.83 -6.44
CA ASN A 107 0.08 -13.63 -5.63
C ASN A 107 0.20 -12.34 -6.47
N ASN A 108 -0.47 -12.29 -7.63
CA ASN A 108 -0.37 -11.19 -8.59
C ASN A 108 1.09 -10.88 -8.99
N SER A 109 1.91 -11.93 -9.18
CA SER A 109 3.31 -11.82 -9.63
C SER A 109 3.36 -11.37 -11.09
N ALA A 110 3.26 -10.06 -11.30
CA ALA A 110 3.14 -9.39 -12.59
C ALA A 110 3.56 -7.90 -12.47
N ASN A 111 3.53 -7.18 -13.59
CA ASN A 111 3.73 -5.72 -13.60
C ASN A 111 2.37 -5.06 -13.63
N PHE A 112 2.29 -3.87 -13.03
CA PHE A 112 1.07 -3.11 -12.96
C PHE A 112 1.30 -1.62 -13.17
N LEU A 113 0.24 -0.94 -13.58
CA LEU A 113 0.10 0.50 -13.49
C LEU A 113 -0.97 0.80 -12.43
N THR A 114 -0.80 1.88 -11.69
CA THR A 114 -1.77 2.29 -10.67
C THR A 114 -1.78 3.80 -10.51
N LEU A 115 -2.88 4.33 -9.97
CA LEU A 115 -2.94 5.65 -9.37
C LEU A 115 -3.10 5.44 -7.87
N ALA A 116 -2.06 5.70 -7.08
CA ALA A 116 -2.22 5.69 -5.64
C ALA A 116 -2.80 7.00 -5.15
N VAL A 117 -3.84 6.86 -4.34
CA VAL A 117 -4.38 7.94 -3.54
C VAL A 117 -3.97 7.65 -2.11
N GLU A 118 -3.02 8.43 -1.59
CA GLU A 118 -2.45 8.23 -0.26
C GLU A 118 -2.87 9.39 0.63
N PHE A 119 -3.39 9.09 1.81
CA PHE A 119 -3.86 10.06 2.78
C PHE A 119 -3.06 9.89 4.08
N TYR A 120 -2.51 10.99 4.55
CA TYR A 120 -1.79 11.07 5.82
C TYR A 120 -2.63 11.91 6.78
N PRO A 121 -3.35 11.26 7.70
CA PRO A 121 -4.19 11.98 8.63
C PRO A 121 -3.39 12.45 9.85
N ASP A 122 -3.72 13.63 10.36
CA ASP A 122 -3.21 14.16 11.62
C ASP A 122 -3.92 13.50 12.82
N LEU A 123 -3.62 12.21 13.05
CA LEU A 123 -4.22 11.43 14.14
C LEU A 123 -3.28 11.32 15.34
N PHE A 124 -2.08 10.77 15.11
CA PHE A 124 -1.09 10.53 16.13
C PHE A 124 0.29 10.35 15.51
N LEU A 125 1.32 10.62 16.30
CA LEU A 125 2.71 10.34 15.97
C LEU A 125 3.27 9.35 17.00
N VAL A 126 4.10 8.42 16.54
CA VAL A 126 4.87 7.52 17.42
C VAL A 126 6.34 7.88 17.32
N GLY A 127 6.94 8.28 18.44
CA GLY A 127 8.34 8.69 18.52
C GLY A 127 8.53 9.85 19.48
N SER A 128 9.78 10.21 19.72
CA SER A 128 10.14 11.37 20.54
C SER A 128 10.23 12.61 19.65
N ALA A 129 9.10 13.27 19.41
CA ALA A 129 9.08 14.57 18.74
C ALA A 129 8.55 15.66 19.68
N PRO A 130 9.05 16.90 19.53
CA PRO A 130 8.49 18.07 20.19
C PRO A 130 7.00 18.25 19.89
N SER A 131 6.27 18.88 20.81
CA SER A 131 4.81 19.07 20.70
C SER A 131 4.34 19.92 19.52
N TYR A 132 5.24 20.68 18.90
CA TYR A 132 4.93 21.49 17.71
C TYR A 132 5.05 20.71 16.40
N VAL A 133 5.67 19.53 16.42
CA VAL A 133 5.77 18.65 15.25
C VAL A 133 4.42 17.95 15.09
N HIS A 134 3.75 18.28 13.99
CA HIS A 134 2.54 17.60 13.53
C HIS A 134 2.65 17.43 12.01
N ILE A 135 1.91 16.47 11.48
CA ILE A 135 1.83 16.24 10.04
C ILE A 135 0.47 16.76 9.62
N PRO A 136 0.40 17.82 8.80
CA PRO A 136 -0.88 18.35 8.36
C PRO A 136 -1.65 17.27 7.61
N ASN A 137 -2.98 17.34 7.66
CA ASN A 137 -3.80 16.45 6.85
C ASN A 137 -3.42 16.68 5.40
N GLN A 138 -3.07 15.61 4.68
CA GLN A 138 -2.63 15.77 3.31
C GLN A 138 -2.96 14.53 2.49
N ILE A 139 -3.24 14.76 1.21
CA ILE A 139 -3.58 13.72 0.25
C ILE A 139 -2.67 13.82 -0.96
N SER A 140 -2.15 12.70 -1.42
CA SER A 140 -1.32 12.62 -2.61
C SER A 140 -2.01 11.79 -3.70
N PHE A 141 -1.72 12.15 -4.95
CA PHE A 141 -2.16 11.42 -6.13
C PHE A 141 -0.93 11.05 -6.94
N ILE A 142 -0.58 9.76 -6.95
CA ILE A 142 0.67 9.27 -7.51
C ILE A 142 0.38 8.21 -8.58
N PRO A 143 0.42 8.56 -9.88
CA PRO A 143 0.54 7.54 -10.92
C PRO A 143 1.87 6.81 -10.77
N LYS A 144 1.82 5.48 -10.64
CA LYS A 144 2.97 4.60 -10.42
C LYS A 144 2.99 3.47 -11.44
N TRP A 145 4.18 3.15 -11.91
CA TRP A 145 4.47 1.84 -12.50
C TRP A 145 5.07 0.95 -11.42
N GLY A 146 4.62 -0.30 -11.36
CA GLY A 146 5.07 -1.25 -10.36
C GLY A 146 5.32 -2.65 -10.91
N MET A 147 6.15 -3.38 -10.18
CA MET A 147 6.47 -4.77 -10.43
C MET A 147 6.39 -5.55 -9.12
N ARG A 148 5.52 -6.55 -9.06
CA ARG A 148 5.46 -7.54 -7.97
C ARG A 148 6.00 -8.88 -8.44
N ARG A 149 6.80 -9.55 -7.59
CA ARG A 149 7.30 -10.90 -7.85
C ARG A 149 7.32 -11.73 -6.58
N SER A 150 6.93 -12.99 -6.70
CA SER A 150 7.14 -13.99 -5.67
C SER A 150 8.58 -14.51 -5.68
N ILE A 151 9.13 -14.70 -4.48
CA ILE A 151 10.44 -15.31 -4.24
C ILE A 151 10.24 -16.82 -4.15
N ALA A 152 11.02 -17.59 -4.93
CA ALA A 152 11.02 -19.05 -4.89
C ALA A 152 9.61 -19.68 -4.98
N HIS A 153 8.70 -19.08 -5.75
CA HIS A 153 7.30 -19.53 -5.90
C HIS A 153 6.53 -19.66 -4.57
N SER A 154 6.86 -18.82 -3.60
CA SER A 154 6.26 -18.78 -2.27
C SER A 154 5.30 -17.61 -2.07
N ASN A 155 4.80 -17.47 -0.85
CA ASN A 155 3.99 -16.33 -0.43
C ASN A 155 4.82 -15.07 -0.12
N PHE A 156 6.14 -15.17 -0.14
CA PHE A 156 7.02 -14.01 0.01
C PHE A 156 7.14 -13.30 -1.32
N ASN A 157 6.74 -12.03 -1.35
CA ASN A 157 6.82 -11.19 -2.52
C ASN A 157 7.76 -10.01 -2.27
N TYR A 158 8.43 -9.55 -3.32
CA TYR A 158 9.01 -8.22 -3.36
C TYR A 158 8.23 -7.37 -4.37
N GLU A 159 8.13 -6.08 -4.08
CA GLU A 159 7.48 -5.10 -4.92
C GLU A 159 8.40 -3.91 -5.14
N LEU A 160 8.55 -3.49 -6.39
CA LEU A 160 9.26 -2.28 -6.78
C LEU A 160 8.27 -1.35 -7.47
N GLY A 161 8.34 -0.07 -7.15
CA GLY A 161 7.47 0.94 -7.74
C GLY A 161 8.22 2.23 -7.99
N ILE A 162 7.85 2.92 -9.06
CA ILE A 162 8.29 4.29 -9.34
C ILE A 162 7.08 5.09 -9.82
N GLY A 163 6.97 6.32 -9.35
CA GLY A 163 5.93 7.24 -9.78
C GLY A 163 6.27 8.67 -9.42
N LEU A 164 5.49 9.58 -9.99
CA LEU A 164 5.59 11.00 -9.76
C LEU A 164 4.18 11.51 -9.50
N GLY A 165 3.97 12.14 -8.35
CA GLY A 165 2.65 12.53 -7.91
C GLY A 165 2.55 13.99 -7.50
N TYR A 166 1.33 14.38 -7.19
CA TYR A 166 0.99 15.70 -6.68
C TYR A 166 0.46 15.57 -5.25
N LEU A 167 0.97 16.42 -4.35
CA LEU A 167 0.57 16.48 -2.95
C LEU A 167 -0.32 17.69 -2.72
N LEU A 168 -1.45 17.48 -2.06
CA LEU A 168 -2.37 18.50 -1.60
C LEU A 168 -2.38 18.50 -0.08
N ILE A 169 -2.03 19.65 0.50
CA ILE A 169 -2.19 19.90 1.94
C ILE A 169 -3.64 20.32 2.15
N LEU A 170 -4.31 19.62 3.05
CA LEU A 170 -5.70 19.80 3.46
C LEU A 170 -5.72 20.48 4.83
N ASP A 171 -5.07 21.64 4.92
CA ASP A 171 -5.19 22.51 6.10
C ASP A 171 -6.35 23.50 5.88
N ASP A 172 -7.11 23.77 6.95
CA ASP A 172 -8.11 24.85 7.02
C ASP A 172 -7.45 26.21 7.29
#